data_AF-A0ABD2UG13-F1
#
_entry.id   AF-A0ABD2UG13-F1
#
_cell.length_a   1.000
_cell.length_b   1.000
_cell.length_c   1.000
_cell.angle_alpha   90.00
_cell.angle_beta   90.00
_cell.angle_gamma   90.00
#
_symmetry.space_group_name_H-M   'P 1'
#
loop_
_entity.id
_entity.type
_entity.pdbx_description
1 polymer ?
#
loop_
_entity_poly.entity_id
_entity_poly.type
_entity_poly.pdbx_seq_one_letter_code
_entity_poly.pdbx_strand_id
1 'polypeptide(L)'
;MAPIKETEINPEERHTMLSEFIKSIAFKRQQITKVFQKGDEVEVASQVYGFIGSYYDATILSPVGAYHYTIKYKTLLTADESGPLEEMVSAAVIRPVPPQQDETMSQNGFRLYDMVDVFANDGWWFGFISGKIGEEFYVYFPTTADNIAYPRHLLRYHQEWANGKWIYLPKTRN
;
A
#
# COMPACT_ATOMS: atom_id res chain seq x y z
N MET A 1 -32.06 -12.29 -29.50
CA MET A 1 -30.88 -11.89 -28.71
C MET A 1 -30.83 -10.37 -28.71
N ALA A 2 -30.98 -9.71 -27.56
CA ALA A 2 -30.82 -8.27 -27.46
C ALA A 2 -29.33 -7.94 -27.36
N PRO A 3 -28.83 -6.86 -28.00
CA PRO A 3 -27.44 -6.44 -27.84
C PRO A 3 -27.26 -5.93 -26.41
N ILE A 4 -26.24 -6.43 -25.71
CA ILE A 4 -25.77 -5.81 -24.48
C ILE A 4 -25.20 -4.45 -24.90
N LYS A 5 -25.87 -3.36 -24.52
CA LYS A 5 -25.28 -2.02 -24.64
C LYS A 5 -24.18 -1.94 -23.60
N GLU A 6 -22.92 -1.98 -24.04
CA GLU A 6 -21.84 -1.43 -23.23
C GLU A 6 -22.17 0.04 -22.99
N THR A 7 -22.54 0.38 -21.76
CA THR A 7 -22.69 1.77 -21.35
C THR A 7 -21.29 2.36 -21.30
N GLU A 8 -20.92 3.10 -22.35
CA GLU A 8 -19.73 3.95 -22.34
C GLU A 8 -19.87 4.94 -21.17
N ILE A 9 -19.12 4.69 -20.10
CA ILE A 9 -19.04 5.59 -18.95
C ILE A 9 -18.38 6.88 -19.44
N ASN A 10 -18.99 8.02 -19.16
CA ASN A 10 -18.45 9.29 -19.66
C ASN A 10 -17.08 9.62 -18.99
N PRO A 11 -16.23 10.46 -19.60
CA PRO A 11 -14.89 10.75 -19.07
C PRO A 11 -14.87 11.35 -17.64
N GLU A 12 -15.86 12.17 -17.27
CA GLU A 12 -15.96 12.77 -15.93
C GLU A 12 -16.36 11.74 -14.86
N GLU A 13 -17.30 10.86 -15.19
CA GLU A 13 -17.69 9.72 -14.36
C GLU A 13 -16.49 8.80 -14.16
N ARG A 14 -15.72 8.50 -15.22
CA ARG A 14 -14.50 7.70 -15.13
C ARG A 14 -13.45 8.34 -14.22
N HIS A 15 -13.22 9.65 -14.35
CA HIS A 15 -12.26 10.37 -13.50
C HIS A 15 -12.69 10.36 -12.03
N THR A 16 -13.98 10.57 -11.77
CA THR A 16 -14.55 10.52 -10.42
C THR A 16 -14.40 9.13 -9.82
N MET A 17 -14.74 8.07 -10.58
CA MET A 17 -14.58 6.69 -10.12
C MET A 17 -13.13 6.34 -9.79
N LEU A 18 -12.17 6.79 -10.61
CA LEU A 18 -10.75 6.57 -10.35
C LEU A 18 -10.28 7.31 -9.09
N SER A 19 -10.74 8.56 -8.90
CA SER A 19 -10.46 9.34 -7.68
C SER A 19 -11.00 8.66 -6.42
N GLU A 20 -12.25 8.20 -6.45
CA GLU A 20 -12.86 7.50 -5.31
C GLU A 20 -12.19 6.15 -5.04
N PHE A 21 -11.79 5.42 -6.09
CA PHE A 21 -11.03 4.18 -5.95
C PHE A 21 -9.67 4.42 -5.29
N ILE A 22 -8.92 5.42 -5.75
CA ILE A 22 -7.64 5.83 -5.15
C ILE A 22 -7.83 6.19 -3.67
N LYS A 23 -8.84 6.98 -3.33
CA LYS A 23 -9.15 7.32 -1.93
C LYS A 23 -9.47 6.08 -1.12
N SER A 24 -10.23 5.13 -1.70
CA SER A 24 -10.59 3.88 -1.01
C SER A 24 -9.40 3.00 -0.68
N ILE A 25 -8.29 3.12 -1.41
CA ILE A 25 -7.02 2.43 -1.14
C ILE A 25 -6.19 3.24 -0.13
N ALA A 26 -5.89 4.50 -0.46
CA ALA A 26 -4.95 5.32 0.31
C ALA A 26 -5.43 5.60 1.74
N PHE A 27 -6.75 5.73 1.95
CA PHE A 27 -7.36 6.03 3.25
C PHE A 27 -8.02 4.79 3.88
N LYS A 28 -7.70 3.59 3.37
CA LYS A 28 -8.32 2.36 3.84
C LYS A 28 -7.98 2.10 5.30
N ARG A 29 -9.01 1.71 6.06
CA ARG A 29 -8.86 1.12 7.39
C ARG A 29 -9.04 -0.38 7.31
N GLN A 30 -8.18 -1.10 8.03
CA GLN A 30 -8.20 -2.53 8.12
C GLN A 30 -9.38 -2.98 8.97
N GLN A 31 -10.11 -3.98 8.47
CA GLN A 31 -11.09 -4.68 9.29
C GLN A 31 -10.34 -5.61 10.25
N ILE A 32 -10.79 -5.63 11.50
CA ILE A 32 -10.23 -6.49 12.55
C ILE A 32 -10.64 -7.93 12.26
N THR A 33 -9.88 -8.56 11.38
CA THR A 33 -10.09 -9.91 10.85
C THR A 33 -9.04 -10.88 11.35
N LYS A 34 -8.01 -10.36 12.02
CA LYS A 34 -6.92 -11.11 12.63
C LYS A 34 -6.55 -10.45 13.96
N VAL A 35 -6.34 -11.27 14.98
CA VAL A 35 -5.72 -10.86 16.25
C VAL A 35 -4.22 -11.11 16.13
N PHE A 36 -3.41 -10.11 16.44
CA PHE A 36 -1.95 -10.24 16.40
C PHE A 36 -1.40 -10.60 17.78
N GLN A 37 -0.32 -11.36 17.79
CA GLN A 37 0.40 -11.78 18.99
C GLN A 37 1.73 -11.03 19.12
N LYS A 38 2.28 -11.00 20.33
CA LYS A 38 3.62 -10.47 20.57
C LYS A 38 4.63 -11.19 19.67
N GLY A 39 5.45 -10.41 18.96
CA GLY A 39 6.44 -10.91 18.01
C GLY A 39 5.94 -11.04 16.57
N ASP A 40 4.64 -10.90 16.32
CA ASP A 40 4.12 -10.87 14.94
C ASP A 40 4.73 -9.68 14.18
N GLU A 41 5.19 -9.96 12.97
CA GLU A 41 5.60 -8.92 12.02
C GLU A 41 4.38 -8.41 11.25
N VAL A 42 4.32 -7.09 11.11
CA VAL A 42 3.17 -6.39 10.53
C VAL A 42 3.63 -5.20 9.70
N GLU A 43 2.75 -4.72 8.84
CA GLU A 43 2.85 -3.41 8.21
C GLU A 43 1.81 -2.46 8.81
N VAL A 44 2.20 -1.21 9.05
CA VAL A 44 1.37 -0.19 9.69
C VAL A 44 1.16 0.97 8.73
N ALA A 45 -0.09 1.25 8.39
CA ALA A 45 -0.48 2.31 7.50
C ALA A 45 -0.43 3.67 8.22
N SER A 46 0.27 4.65 7.66
CA SER A 46 0.24 6.00 8.22
C SER A 46 -1.10 6.69 7.97
N GLN A 47 -1.55 7.47 8.95
CA GLN A 47 -2.75 8.32 8.85
C GLN A 47 -2.38 9.81 8.91
N VAL A 48 -1.09 10.11 8.93
CA VAL A 48 -0.58 11.49 9.00
C VAL A 48 -0.56 12.08 7.60
N TYR A 49 -1.11 13.28 7.43
CA TYR A 49 -1.07 14.01 6.17
C TYR A 49 0.37 14.10 5.63
N GLY A 50 0.55 13.86 4.33
CA GLY A 50 1.87 13.74 3.71
C GLY A 50 2.49 12.34 3.77
N PHE A 51 1.99 11.46 4.64
CA PHE A 51 2.39 10.04 4.74
C PHE A 51 1.26 9.08 4.39
N ILE A 52 0.06 9.58 4.08
CA ILE A 52 -1.08 8.74 3.69
C ILE A 52 -0.74 7.98 2.42
N GLY A 53 -1.00 6.67 2.43
CA GLY A 53 -0.60 5.74 1.37
C GLY A 53 0.74 5.04 1.62
N SER A 54 1.41 5.32 2.74
CA SER A 54 2.62 4.59 3.16
C SER A 54 2.34 3.52 4.21
N TYR A 55 3.15 2.47 4.17
CA TYR A 55 3.17 1.35 5.09
C TYR A 55 4.57 1.16 5.67
N TYR A 56 4.67 1.04 6.99
CA TYR A 56 5.93 0.86 7.68
C TYR A 56 5.99 -0.49 8.37
N ASP A 57 7.13 -1.17 8.23
CA ASP A 57 7.35 -2.47 8.86
C ASP A 57 7.52 -2.31 10.37
N ALA A 58 6.81 -3.14 11.12
CA ALA A 58 6.83 -3.11 12.58
C ALA A 58 6.69 -4.52 13.18
N THR A 59 6.94 -4.62 14.49
CA THR A 59 6.73 -5.81 15.30
C THR A 59 5.75 -5.51 16.43
N ILE A 60 4.80 -6.40 16.67
CA ILE A 60 3.86 -6.28 17.79
C ILE A 60 4.60 -6.54 19.12
N LEU A 61 4.50 -5.62 20.07
CA LEU A 61 5.04 -5.79 21.42
C LEU A 61 3.99 -6.34 22.39
N SER A 62 2.78 -5.79 22.35
CA SER A 62 1.67 -6.24 23.21
C SER A 62 0.31 -5.69 22.74
N PRO A 63 -0.79 -6.43 22.94
CA PRO A 63 -2.13 -5.89 22.79
C PRO A 63 -2.45 -4.89 23.92
N VAL A 64 -3.23 -3.86 23.60
CA VAL A 64 -3.74 -2.86 24.55
C VAL A 64 -5.25 -2.74 24.39
N GLY A 65 -6.00 -3.36 25.30
CA GLY A 65 -7.45 -3.50 25.19
C GLY A 65 -7.85 -4.34 23.97
N ALA A 66 -9.05 -4.09 23.43
CA ALA A 66 -9.61 -4.89 22.34
C ALA A 66 -9.14 -4.47 20.94
N TYR A 67 -8.66 -3.22 20.78
CA TYR A 67 -8.54 -2.58 19.46
C TYR A 67 -7.22 -1.85 19.22
N HIS A 68 -6.24 -1.97 20.11
CA HIS A 68 -4.94 -1.31 19.97
C HIS A 68 -3.78 -2.26 20.26
N TYR A 69 -2.62 -1.92 19.73
CA TYR A 69 -1.36 -2.63 19.98
C TYR A 69 -0.26 -1.60 20.22
N THR A 70 0.65 -1.94 21.13
CA THR A 70 1.97 -1.32 21.16
C THR A 70 2.85 -2.02 20.14
N ILE A 71 3.51 -1.25 19.29
CA ILE A 71 4.37 -1.73 18.22
C ILE A 71 5.76 -1.13 18.34
N LYS A 72 6.72 -1.77 17.68
CA LYS A 72 8.06 -1.22 17.44
C LYS A 72 8.33 -1.21 15.94
N TYR A 73 8.62 -0.05 15.37
CA TYR A 73 9.00 0.05 13.97
C TYR A 73 10.37 -0.58 13.71
N LYS A 74 10.58 -1.10 12.51
CA LYS A 74 11.87 -1.67 12.09
C LYS A 74 12.83 -0.61 11.55
N THR A 75 12.30 0.39 10.87
CA THR A 75 13.07 1.38 10.11
C THR A 75 12.94 2.80 10.67
N LEU A 76 11.83 3.13 11.34
CA LEU A 76 11.63 4.44 11.96
C LEU A 76 12.33 4.52 13.32
N LEU A 77 13.01 5.63 13.57
CA LEU A 77 13.71 5.94 14.82
C LEU A 77 12.98 7.02 15.63
N THR A 78 13.30 7.10 16.91
CA THR A 78 12.94 8.24 17.77
C THR A 78 13.59 9.53 17.25
N ALA A 79 13.05 10.69 17.65
CA ALA A 79 13.57 11.99 17.19
C ALA A 79 15.02 12.27 17.60
N ASP A 80 15.49 11.64 18.67
CA ASP A 80 16.89 11.70 19.13
C ASP A 80 17.75 10.55 18.57
N GLU A 81 17.20 9.74 17.67
CA GLU A 81 17.82 8.56 17.05
C GLU A 81 18.37 7.53 18.05
N SER A 82 17.93 7.59 19.31
CA SER A 82 18.40 6.70 20.38
C SER A 82 17.96 5.24 20.20
N GLY A 83 16.93 5.01 19.39
CA GLY A 83 16.49 3.68 19.02
C GLY A 83 15.26 3.67 18.12
N PRO A 84 14.72 2.47 17.83
CA PRO A 84 13.51 2.32 17.04
C PRO A 84 12.31 2.99 17.71
N LEU A 85 11.44 3.61 16.90
CA LEU A 85 10.22 4.23 17.37
C LEU A 85 9.22 3.15 17.86
N GLU A 86 8.74 3.33 19.08
CA GLU A 86 7.63 2.57 19.64
C GLU A 86 6.40 3.46 19.80
N GLU A 87 5.23 2.95 19.42
CA GLU A 87 3.98 3.68 19.56
C GLU A 87 2.78 2.76 19.78
N MET A 88 1.67 3.35 20.23
CA MET A 88 0.39 2.67 20.34
C MET A 88 -0.47 3.01 19.12
N VAL A 89 -0.86 1.99 18.36
CA VAL A 89 -1.67 2.14 17.15
C VAL A 89 -2.97 1.35 17.22
N SER A 90 -3.96 1.80 16.45
CA SER A 90 -5.21 1.08 16.29
C SER A 90 -5.02 -0.16 15.43
N ALA A 91 -5.69 -1.27 15.77
CA ALA A 91 -5.78 -2.46 14.92
C ALA A 91 -6.29 -2.14 13.50
N ALA A 92 -7.01 -1.03 13.32
CA ALA A 92 -7.54 -0.58 12.05
C ALA A 92 -6.47 -0.03 11.08
N VAL A 93 -5.21 0.13 11.50
CA VAL A 93 -4.12 0.55 10.60
C VAL A 93 -3.05 -0.53 10.44
N ILE A 94 -3.24 -1.70 11.04
CA ILE A 94 -2.28 -2.80 11.02
C ILE A 94 -2.75 -3.88 10.03
N ARG A 95 -1.85 -4.34 9.17
CA ARG A 95 -2.03 -5.54 8.34
C ARG A 95 -0.85 -6.50 8.53
N PRO A 96 -0.99 -7.80 8.22
CA PRO A 96 0.16 -8.70 8.19
C PRO A 96 1.24 -8.22 7.23
N VAL A 97 2.42 -8.84 7.25
CA VAL A 97 3.39 -8.66 6.15
C VAL A 97 2.83 -9.30 4.87
N PRO A 98 2.85 -8.61 3.72
CA PRO A 98 2.40 -9.17 2.45
C PRO A 98 3.28 -10.36 2.03
N PRO A 99 2.69 -11.38 1.37
CA PRO A 99 3.44 -12.51 0.86
C PRO A 99 4.44 -12.02 -0.18
N GLN A 100 5.61 -12.65 -0.20
CA GLN A 100 6.59 -12.41 -1.26
C GLN A 100 5.96 -12.73 -2.61
N GLN A 101 6.22 -11.84 -3.57
CA GLN A 101 5.72 -12.01 -4.93
C GLN A 101 6.58 -13.03 -5.64
N ASP A 102 5.92 -14.02 -6.20
CA ASP A 102 6.55 -15.10 -6.95
C ASP A 102 7.36 -14.52 -8.12
N GLU A 103 8.55 -15.06 -8.38
CA GLU A 103 9.49 -14.52 -9.38
C GLU A 103 8.87 -14.44 -10.78
N THR A 104 7.84 -15.23 -11.04
CA THR A 104 7.07 -15.25 -12.29
C THR A 104 6.31 -13.94 -12.55
N MET A 105 5.84 -13.23 -11.51
CA MET A 105 5.29 -11.87 -11.64
C MET A 105 6.42 -10.86 -11.93
N SER A 106 7.64 -11.13 -11.45
CA SER A 106 8.83 -10.33 -11.71
C SER A 106 9.32 -10.42 -13.15
N GLN A 107 9.15 -11.58 -13.81
CA GLN A 107 9.62 -11.85 -15.17
C GLN A 107 8.91 -10.99 -16.23
N ASN A 108 7.65 -10.62 -16.02
CA ASN A 108 6.88 -9.81 -16.98
C ASN A 108 7.09 -8.29 -16.83
N GLY A 109 7.85 -7.86 -15.82
CA GLY A 109 8.07 -6.45 -15.50
C GLY A 109 6.78 -5.69 -15.14
N PHE A 110 6.95 -4.47 -14.65
CA PHE A 110 5.83 -3.57 -14.42
C PHE A 110 5.35 -2.96 -15.74
N ARG A 111 4.03 -2.78 -15.88
CA ARG A 111 3.39 -2.13 -17.02
C ARG A 111 2.83 -0.78 -16.62
N LEU A 112 2.58 0.07 -17.61
CA LEU A 112 1.90 1.34 -17.41
C LEU A 112 0.58 1.12 -16.65
N TYR A 113 0.35 1.94 -15.63
CA TYR A 113 -0.79 1.91 -14.70
C TYR A 113 -0.87 0.71 -13.75
N ASP A 114 0.13 -0.18 -13.72
CA ASP A 114 0.20 -1.19 -12.65
C ASP A 114 0.30 -0.47 -11.29
N MET A 115 -0.49 -0.93 -10.32
CA MET A 115 -0.41 -0.47 -8.94
C MET A 115 0.79 -1.10 -8.24
N VAL A 116 1.61 -0.28 -7.61
CA VAL A 116 2.86 -0.68 -6.97
C VAL A 116 2.99 -0.05 -5.58
N ASP A 117 3.79 -0.68 -4.73
CA ASP A 117 4.38 -0.01 -3.59
C ASP A 117 5.87 0.23 -3.88
N VAL A 118 6.36 1.42 -3.55
CA VAL A 118 7.78 1.81 -3.67
C VAL A 118 8.40 1.89 -2.29
N PHE A 119 9.54 1.24 -2.08
CA PHE A 119 10.31 1.41 -0.86
C PHE A 119 11.10 2.73 -0.91
N ALA A 120 10.69 3.71 -0.11
CA ALA A 120 11.28 5.04 -0.01
C ALA A 120 11.00 5.64 1.37
N ASN A 121 11.91 6.48 1.89
CA ASN A 121 11.74 7.13 3.20
C ASN A 121 11.30 6.13 4.29
N ASP A 122 12.02 5.01 4.37
CA ASP A 122 11.86 3.96 5.37
C ASP A 122 10.53 3.19 5.34
N GLY A 123 9.70 3.37 4.31
CA GLY A 123 8.41 2.69 4.17
C GLY A 123 8.04 2.35 2.72
N TRP A 124 6.93 1.65 2.55
CA TRP A 124 6.34 1.25 1.28
C TRP A 124 5.22 2.20 0.88
N TRP A 125 5.36 2.88 -0.26
CA TRP A 125 4.45 3.93 -0.72
C TRP A 125 3.62 3.50 -1.92
N PHE A 126 2.29 3.53 -1.76
CA PHE A 126 1.34 3.21 -2.81
C PHE A 126 1.40 4.23 -3.96
N GLY A 127 1.53 3.72 -5.18
CA GLY A 127 1.51 4.53 -6.40
C GLY A 127 1.19 3.72 -7.65
N PHE A 128 1.31 4.38 -8.80
CA PHE A 128 1.04 3.81 -10.12
C PHE A 128 2.22 4.01 -11.04
N ILE A 129 2.54 3.01 -11.85
CA ILE A 129 3.51 3.18 -12.92
C ILE A 129 2.97 4.20 -13.93
N SER A 130 3.69 5.31 -14.11
CA SER A 130 3.36 6.37 -15.07
C SER A 130 4.24 6.33 -16.32
N GLY A 131 5.34 5.58 -16.28
CA GLY A 131 6.23 5.41 -17.42
C GLY A 131 7.47 4.59 -17.08
N LYS A 132 8.32 4.37 -18.09
CA LYS A 132 9.63 3.72 -17.95
C LYS A 132 10.63 4.37 -18.90
N ILE A 133 11.81 4.73 -18.41
CA ILE A 133 12.92 5.24 -19.23
C ILE A 133 14.17 4.46 -18.84
N GLY A 134 14.76 3.73 -19.79
CA GLY A 134 15.88 2.84 -19.50
C GLY A 134 15.48 1.73 -18.53
N GLU A 135 16.14 1.68 -17.37
CA GLU A 135 15.86 0.72 -16.28
C GLU A 135 14.99 1.30 -15.15
N GLU A 136 14.73 2.61 -15.19
CA GLU A 136 13.98 3.34 -14.18
C GLU A 136 12.49 3.35 -14.48
N PHE A 137 11.68 3.09 -13.46
CA PHE A 137 10.22 3.17 -13.51
C PHE A 137 9.77 4.48 -12.86
N TYR A 138 8.98 5.26 -13.59
CA TYR A 138 8.34 6.44 -13.03
C TYR A 138 7.07 6.02 -12.31
N VAL A 139 6.92 6.48 -11.07
CA VAL A 139 5.77 6.18 -10.21
C VAL A 139 5.08 7.48 -9.82
N TYR A 140 3.80 7.56 -10.13
CA TYR A 140 2.92 8.63 -9.69
C TYR A 140 2.30 8.30 -8.31
N PHE A 141 2.48 9.19 -7.35
CA PHE A 141 1.93 9.07 -6.00
C PHE A 141 0.66 9.91 -5.88
N PRO A 142 -0.52 9.26 -5.80
CA PRO A 142 -1.79 9.99 -5.90
C PRO A 142 -2.09 10.90 -4.70
N THR A 143 -1.48 10.66 -3.54
CA THR A 143 -1.72 11.44 -2.31
C THR A 143 -0.88 12.71 -2.24
N THR A 144 0.26 12.76 -2.94
CA THR A 144 1.15 13.92 -2.98
C THR A 144 1.24 14.57 -4.36
N ALA A 145 0.71 13.91 -5.40
CA ALA A 145 0.83 14.27 -6.81
C ALA A 145 2.26 14.27 -7.37
N ASP A 146 3.20 13.64 -6.65
CA ASP A 146 4.58 13.49 -7.11
C ASP A 146 4.69 12.44 -8.22
N ASN A 147 5.69 12.59 -9.09
CA ASN A 147 6.04 11.59 -10.10
C ASN A 147 7.56 11.39 -10.14
N ILE A 148 8.05 10.27 -9.61
CA ILE A 148 9.48 10.07 -9.30
C ILE A 148 9.96 8.76 -9.93
N ALA A 149 11.21 8.76 -10.40
CA ALA A 149 11.87 7.58 -10.97
C ALA A 149 12.48 6.70 -9.86
N TYR A 150 12.25 5.38 -9.96
CA TYR A 150 12.82 4.39 -9.07
C TYR A 150 13.30 3.13 -9.83
N PRO A 151 14.39 2.50 -9.36
CA PRO A 151 14.88 1.25 -9.93
C PRO A 151 13.98 0.08 -9.54
N ARG A 152 13.90 -0.92 -10.42
CA ARG A 152 13.03 -2.11 -10.27
C ARG A 152 13.05 -2.76 -8.88
N HIS A 153 14.21 -2.83 -8.22
CA HIS A 153 14.37 -3.56 -6.96
C HIS A 153 13.69 -2.88 -5.75
N LEU A 154 13.34 -1.59 -5.87
CA LEU A 154 12.58 -0.86 -4.84
C LEU A 154 11.06 -0.99 -5.02
N LEU A 155 10.60 -1.66 -6.07
CA LEU A 155 9.18 -1.79 -6.38
C LEU A 155 8.67 -3.21 -6.10
N ARG A 156 7.46 -3.29 -5.54
CA ARG A 156 6.62 -4.50 -5.50
C ARG A 156 5.23 -4.18 -6.02
N TYR A 157 4.48 -5.17 -6.51
CA TYR A 157 3.07 -4.94 -6.80
C TYR A 157 2.32 -4.60 -5.50
N HIS A 158 1.41 -3.65 -5.61
CA HIS A 158 0.55 -3.29 -4.49
C HIS A 158 -0.39 -4.46 -4.15
N GLN A 159 -0.53 -4.74 -2.86
CA GLN A 159 -1.42 -5.78 -2.34
C GLN A 159 -2.27 -5.20 -1.22
N GLU A 160 -3.52 -5.64 -1.18
CA GLU A 160 -4.47 -5.20 -0.17
C GLU A 160 -4.84 -6.35 0.76
N TRP A 161 -4.89 -6.05 2.07
CA TRP A 161 -5.42 -6.97 3.06
C TRP A 161 -6.93 -6.75 3.20
N ALA A 162 -7.75 -7.77 2.94
CA ALA A 162 -9.20 -7.66 3.05
C ALA A 162 -9.80 -9.01 3.44
N ASN A 163 -10.74 -9.00 4.40
CA ASN A 163 -11.46 -10.20 4.82
C ASN A 163 -10.54 -11.39 5.17
N GLY A 164 -9.44 -11.13 5.87
CA GLY A 164 -8.50 -12.18 6.29
C GLY A 164 -7.62 -12.76 5.18
N LYS A 165 -7.56 -12.14 4.00
CA LYS A 165 -6.74 -12.60 2.87
C LYS A 165 -6.04 -11.45 2.14
N TRP A 166 -4.92 -11.77 1.50
CA TRP A 166 -4.25 -10.89 0.56
C TRP A 166 -4.94 -10.95 -0.80
N ILE A 167 -5.19 -9.78 -1.39
CA ILE A 167 -5.76 -9.64 -2.71
C ILE A 167 -4.87 -8.74 -3.58
N TYR A 168 -4.76 -9.11 -4.84
CA TYR A 168 -4.29 -8.20 -5.88
C TYR A 168 -5.51 -7.45 -6.41
N LEU A 169 -5.42 -6.13 -6.47
CA LEU A 169 -6.44 -5.35 -7.15
C LEU A 169 -6.30 -5.60 -8.66
N PRO A 170 -7.41 -5.81 -9.38
CA PRO A 170 -7.35 -6.13 -10.80
C PRO A 170 -6.62 -5.01 -11.55
N LYS A 171 -5.76 -5.40 -12.49
CA LYS A 171 -5.25 -4.47 -13.49
C LYS A 171 -6.46 -3.81 -14.14
N THR A 172 -6.51 -2.48 -14.16
CA THR A 172 -7.41 -1.77 -15.06
C THR A 172 -7.10 -2.28 -16.46
N ARG A 173 -7.97 -3.15 -16.99
CA ARG A 173 -7.90 -3.56 -18.39
C ARG A 173 -8.27 -2.33 -19.19
N ASN A 174 -7.26 -1.72 -19.82
CA ASN A 174 -7.48 -0.79 -20.93
C ASN A 174 -8.08 -1.54 -22.12
#